data_AF-A0A6B3N4K4-F1
#
_entry.id   AF-A0A6B3N4K4-F1
#
_cell.length_a   1.000
_cell.length_b   1.000
_cell.length_c   1.000
_cell.angle_alpha   90.00
_cell.angle_beta   90.00
_cell.angle_gamma   90.00
#
_symmetry.space_group_name_H-M   'P 1'
#
loop_
_entity.id
_entity.type
_entity.pdbx_description
1 polymer ?
#
loop_
_entity_poly.entity_id
_entity_poly.type
_entity_poly.pdbx_seq_one_letter_code
_entity_poly.pdbx_strand_id
1 'polypeptide(L)'
;MAGKLGPRVTMQIGKDKNGKPIYSYVLKSTAENFGFNFLNRIAQRKGKKGQVVVQRGSVGAGSIKVPLGPRKKTPKGNPKMGSIPMGAGMNIPKIQEFLKTAKKNKPEYFVTLDGRSWPVN
;
A
#
# COMPACT_ATOMS: atom_id res chain seq x y z
N MET A 1 13.68 -21.97 -8.52
CA MET A 1 12.22 -22.17 -8.50
C MET A 1 11.62 -21.07 -7.63
N ALA A 2 10.88 -20.12 -8.22
CA ALA A 2 10.32 -18.97 -7.51
C ALA A 2 9.22 -19.45 -6.56
N GLY A 3 9.56 -19.53 -5.27
CA GLY A 3 8.64 -19.98 -4.22
C GLY A 3 7.32 -19.25 -4.28
N LYS A 4 6.23 -20.00 -4.16
CA LYS A 4 4.85 -19.52 -4.03
C LYS A 4 4.77 -18.51 -2.89
N LEU A 5 4.98 -17.21 -3.17
CA LEU A 5 4.52 -16.16 -2.28
C LEU A 5 2.99 -16.29 -2.27
N GLY A 6 2.39 -16.52 -1.10
CA GLY A 6 0.93 -16.44 -0.92
C GLY A 6 0.36 -15.13 -1.51
N PRO A 7 -0.96 -14.98 -1.72
CA PRO A 7 -1.56 -14.03 -2.66
C PRO A 7 -1.29 -12.58 -2.26
N ARG A 8 -0.09 -12.11 -2.56
CA ARG A 8 0.42 -10.78 -2.34
C ARG A 8 0.86 -10.23 -3.68
N VAL A 9 0.49 -8.99 -3.91
CA VAL A 9 0.60 -8.33 -5.21
C VAL A 9 1.37 -7.04 -5.04
N THR A 10 1.96 -6.60 -6.14
CA THR A 10 2.70 -5.34 -6.15
C THR A 10 1.80 -4.23 -6.64
N MET A 11 1.59 -3.21 -5.83
CA MET A 11 0.83 -2.02 -6.19
C MET A 11 1.77 -0.85 -6.38
N GLN A 12 1.54 -0.05 -7.41
CA GLN A 12 2.20 1.25 -7.52
C GLN A 12 1.46 2.23 -6.62
N ILE A 13 2.14 2.75 -5.60
CA ILE A 13 1.56 3.65 -4.60
C ILE A 13 1.90 5.12 -4.86
N GLY A 14 2.85 5.41 -5.74
CA GLY A 14 3.21 6.78 -6.06
C GLY A 14 4.46 6.88 -6.92
N LYS A 15 5.04 8.07 -6.95
CA LYS A 15 6.34 8.36 -7.57
C LYS A 15 7.27 9.05 -6.57
N ASP A 16 8.55 8.74 -6.63
CA ASP A 16 9.58 9.42 -5.85
C ASP A 16 9.87 10.83 -6.41
N LYS A 17 10.78 11.56 -5.75
CA LYS A 17 11.19 12.91 -6.20
C LYS A 17 11.84 12.92 -7.59
N ASN A 18 12.33 11.77 -8.07
CA ASN A 18 12.97 11.58 -9.36
C ASN A 18 12.02 11.00 -10.41
N GLY A 19 10.70 10.96 -10.13
CA GLY A 19 9.69 10.39 -11.02
C GLY A 19 9.67 8.86 -11.10
N LYS A 20 10.49 8.14 -10.32
CA LYS A 20 10.53 6.68 -10.31
C LYS A 20 9.31 6.13 -9.56
N PRO A 21 8.66 5.07 -10.08
CA PRO A 21 7.50 4.49 -9.43
C PRO A 21 7.89 3.87 -8.07
N ILE A 22 7.09 4.19 -7.04
CA ILE A 22 7.18 3.58 -5.72
C ILE A 22 6.19 2.43 -5.67
N TYR A 23 6.68 1.25 -5.31
CA TYR A 23 5.88 0.04 -5.21
C TYR A 23 5.67 -0.38 -3.75
N SER A 24 4.46 -0.85 -3.46
CA SER A 24 4.10 -1.51 -2.21
C SER A 24 3.75 -2.97 -2.45
N TYR A 25 4.10 -3.83 -1.50
CA TYR A 25 3.81 -5.25 -1.56
C TYR A 25 2.76 -5.59 -0.51
N VAL A 26 1.53 -5.83 -0.96
CA VAL A 26 0.35 -5.97 -0.10
C VAL A 26 -0.38 -7.28 -0.36
N LEU A 27 -1.30 -7.66 0.54
CA LEU A 27 -2.23 -8.75 0.28
C LEU A 27 -3.13 -8.41 -0.91
N LYS A 28 -3.32 -9.39 -1.80
CA LYS A 28 -4.22 -9.30 -2.96
C LYS A 28 -5.64 -8.96 -2.53
N SER A 29 -6.10 -9.56 -1.44
CA SER A 29 -7.42 -9.26 -0.86
C SER A 29 -7.58 -7.79 -0.45
N THR A 30 -6.52 -7.15 0.05
CA THR A 30 -6.53 -5.71 0.36
C THR A 30 -6.60 -4.89 -0.92
N ALA A 31 -5.76 -5.22 -1.90
CA ALA A 31 -5.76 -4.55 -3.20
C ALA A 31 -7.13 -4.62 -3.90
N GLU A 32 -7.73 -5.81 -3.91
CA GLU A 32 -9.05 -6.08 -4.49
C GLU A 32 -10.19 -5.42 -3.70
N ASN A 33 -10.11 -5.42 -2.36
CA ASN A 33 -11.11 -4.75 -1.51
C ASN A 33 -11.25 -3.26 -1.86
N PHE A 34 -10.13 -2.60 -2.16
CA PHE A 34 -10.09 -1.20 -2.55
C PHE A 34 -10.14 -0.98 -4.08
N GLY A 35 -10.08 -2.05 -4.87
CA GLY A 35 -10.07 -1.99 -6.32
C GLY A 35 -8.84 -1.27 -6.90
N PHE A 36 -7.69 -1.35 -6.23
CA PHE A 36 -6.45 -0.81 -6.75
C PHE A 36 -5.92 -1.65 -7.91
N ASN A 37 -5.21 -1.01 -8.83
CA ASN A 37 -4.48 -1.73 -9.87
C ASN A 37 -3.19 -2.32 -9.29
N PHE A 38 -2.90 -3.59 -9.62
CA PHE A 38 -1.71 -4.28 -9.14
C PHE A 38 -1.13 -5.23 -10.19
N LEU A 39 0.16 -5.52 -10.01
CA LEU A 39 0.89 -6.50 -10.78
C LEU A 39 0.86 -7.84 -10.04
N ASN A 40 0.60 -8.93 -10.78
CA ASN A 40 0.69 -10.30 -10.29
C ASN A 40 2.14 -10.81 -10.18
N ARG A 41 3.12 -9.95 -10.46
CA ARG A 41 4.56 -10.21 -10.30
C ARG A 41 5.17 -9.25 -9.29
N ILE A 42 6.26 -9.67 -8.66
CA ILE A 42 7.00 -8.80 -7.75
C ILE A 42 7.80 -7.81 -8.60
N ALA A 43 7.68 -6.51 -8.34
CA ALA A 43 8.51 -5.52 -9.02
C ALA A 43 10.00 -5.76 -8.70
N GLN A 44 10.86 -5.63 -9.71
CA GLN A 44 12.29 -5.85 -9.61
C GLN A 44 13.03 -4.62 -10.15
N ARG A 45 14.20 -4.31 -9.58
CA ARG A 45 15.14 -3.32 -10.13
C ARG A 45 16.53 -3.93 -10.26
N LYS A 46 17.32 -3.47 -11.23
CA LYS A 46 18.76 -3.76 -11.25
C LYS A 46 19.48 -2.88 -10.22
N GLY A 47 20.24 -3.51 -9.34
CA GLY A 47 21.13 -2.85 -8.40
C GLY A 47 22.38 -2.29 -9.10
N LYS A 48 23.16 -1.49 -8.37
CA LYS A 48 24.39 -0.85 -8.90
C LYS A 48 25.41 -1.85 -9.49
N LYS A 49 25.41 -3.09 -9.01
CA LYS A 49 26.28 -4.18 -9.49
C LYS A 49 25.56 -5.21 -10.37
N GLY A 50 24.46 -4.84 -11.03
CA GLY A 50 23.71 -5.73 -11.93
C GLY A 50 22.78 -6.75 -11.25
N GLN A 51 22.88 -6.94 -9.93
CA GLN A 51 22.02 -7.85 -9.16
C GLN A 51 20.53 -7.45 -9.22
N VAL A 52 19.64 -8.43 -9.31
CA VAL A 52 18.19 -8.20 -9.28
C VAL A 52 17.75 -7.99 -7.83
N VAL A 53 17.29 -6.78 -7.52
CA VAL A 53 16.73 -6.43 -6.21
C VAL A 53 15.22 -6.44 -6.31
N VAL A 54 14.59 -7.26 -5.46
CA VAL A 54 13.14 -7.35 -5.38
C VAL A 54 12.60 -6.15 -4.60
N GLN A 55 11.69 -5.39 -5.19
CA GLN A 55 11.02 -4.27 -4.55
C GLN A 55 9.81 -4.77 -3.77
N ARG A 56 10.08 -5.28 -2.57
CA ARG A 56 9.06 -5.53 -1.54
C ARG A 56 9.07 -4.28 -0.67
N GLY A 57 8.14 -3.35 -0.89
CA GLY A 57 8.07 -2.11 -0.11
C GLY A 57 8.12 -2.43 1.38
N SER A 58 9.04 -1.78 2.12
CA SER A 58 9.15 -1.73 3.60
C SER A 58 10.60 -1.76 4.13
N VAL A 59 11.66 -1.75 3.31
CA VAL A 59 13.01 -1.56 3.91
C VAL A 59 13.14 -0.10 4.37
N GLY A 60 12.88 0.15 5.66
CA GLY A 60 13.02 1.45 6.33
C GLY A 60 11.82 2.41 6.22
N ALA A 61 10.66 1.96 5.72
CA ALA A 61 9.49 2.81 5.52
C ALA A 61 8.23 2.22 6.17
N GLY A 62 7.48 3.07 6.88
CA GLY A 62 6.34 2.68 7.71
C GLY A 62 5.11 2.23 6.93
N SER A 63 4.04 1.91 7.66
CA SER A 63 2.73 1.56 7.10
C SER A 63 1.66 2.51 7.57
N ILE A 64 0.61 2.68 6.75
CA ILE A 64 -0.63 3.32 7.19
C ILE A 64 -1.69 2.26 7.52
N LYS A 65 -2.64 2.63 8.37
CA LYS A 65 -3.87 1.85 8.60
C LYS A 65 -5.04 2.52 7.89
N VAL A 66 -5.82 1.74 7.16
CA VAL A 66 -6.94 2.22 6.34
C VAL A 66 -8.19 1.41 6.69
N PRO A 67 -9.35 2.04 6.94
CA PRO A 67 -10.60 1.31 7.16
C PRO A 67 -10.94 0.44 5.96
N LEU A 68 -11.24 -0.84 6.20
CA LEU A 68 -11.59 -1.80 5.13
C LEU A 68 -12.99 -1.58 4.54
N GLY A 69 -13.76 -0.66 5.11
CA GLY A 69 -15.10 -0.27 4.68
C GLY A 69 -16.02 0.04 5.88
N PRO A 70 -17.12 0.79 5.66
CA PRO A 70 -17.98 1.29 6.74
C PRO A 70 -18.70 0.17 7.52
N ARG A 71 -18.97 -0.96 6.87
CA ARG A 71 -19.67 -2.11 7.46
C ARG A 71 -18.74 -3.15 8.11
N LYS A 72 -17.42 -3.04 7.94
CA LYS A 72 -16.46 -4.00 8.50
C LYS A 72 -16.02 -3.52 9.88
N LYS A 73 -16.62 -4.07 10.92
CA LYS A 73 -16.28 -3.80 12.33
C LYS A 73 -15.62 -5.01 12.99
N THR A 74 -14.84 -4.76 14.03
CA THR A 74 -14.36 -5.78 14.95
C THR A 74 -15.50 -6.21 15.88
N PRO A 75 -15.40 -7.35 16.60
CA PRO A 75 -16.40 -7.74 17.60
C PRO A 75 -16.66 -6.67 18.66
N LYS A 76 -15.68 -5.79 18.90
CA LYS A 76 -15.78 -4.64 19.83
C LYS A 76 -16.43 -3.39 19.21
N GLY A 77 -16.94 -3.46 17.98
CA GLY A 77 -17.60 -2.34 17.29
C GLY A 77 -16.65 -1.37 16.57
N ASN A 78 -15.34 -1.48 16.74
CA ASN A 78 -14.36 -0.59 16.08
C ASN A 78 -14.20 -0.90 14.59
N PRO A 79 -13.91 0.09 13.72
CA PRO A 79 -13.62 -0.14 12.30
C PRO A 79 -12.49 -1.14 12.11
N LYS A 80 -12.67 -2.10 11.21
CA LYS A 80 -11.62 -3.05 10.85
C LYS A 80 -10.63 -2.36 9.93
N MET A 81 -9.39 -2.25 10.38
CA MET A 81 -8.30 -1.59 9.66
C MET A 81 -7.46 -2.59 8.86
N GLY A 82 -7.07 -2.19 7.65
CA GLY A 82 -6.05 -2.85 6.83
C GLY A 82 -4.74 -2.08 6.90
N SER A 83 -3.61 -2.80 6.95
CA SER A 83 -2.29 -2.18 6.88
C SER A 83 -1.79 -2.14 5.43
N ILE A 84 -1.39 -0.97 4.97
CA ILE A 84 -0.78 -0.77 3.65
C ILE A 84 0.65 -0.25 3.87
N PRO A 85 1.70 -1.02 3.50
CA PRO A 85 3.07 -0.56 3.56
C PRO A 85 3.27 0.63 2.62
N MET A 86 3.93 1.67 3.11
CA MET A 86 4.29 2.84 2.30
C MET A 86 5.80 2.86 2.08
N GLY A 87 6.21 3.14 0.85
CA GLY A 87 7.62 3.28 0.50
C GLY A 87 8.21 4.60 1.00
N ALA A 88 9.54 4.66 1.07
CA ALA A 88 10.24 5.91 1.40
C ALA A 88 9.86 7.02 0.40
N GLY A 89 9.58 8.22 0.91
CA GLY A 89 9.17 9.38 0.09
C GLY A 89 7.66 9.52 -0.15
N MET A 90 6.84 8.64 0.45
CA MET A 90 5.39 8.82 0.57
C MET A 90 5.09 9.74 1.76
N ASN A 91 4.66 10.96 1.46
CA ASN A 91 4.14 11.91 2.45
C ASN A 91 2.60 11.86 2.48
N ILE A 92 1.99 12.57 3.42
CA ILE A 92 0.53 12.61 3.60
C ILE A 92 -0.21 12.97 2.29
N PRO A 93 0.16 14.03 1.54
CA PRO A 93 -0.48 14.35 0.27
C PRO A 93 -0.43 13.21 -0.76
N LYS A 94 0.73 12.57 -0.95
CA LYS A 94 0.88 11.44 -1.88
C LYS A 94 0.04 10.23 -1.45
N ILE A 95 -0.07 10.01 -0.15
CA ILE A 95 -0.91 8.94 0.40
C ILE A 95 -2.39 9.24 0.13
N GLN A 96 -2.84 10.49 0.32
CA GLN A 96 -4.20 10.92 0.01
C GLN A 96 -4.51 10.70 -1.48
N GLU A 97 -3.64 11.19 -2.37
CA GLU A 97 -3.77 11.00 -3.82
C GLU A 97 -3.84 9.52 -4.20
N PHE A 98 -2.98 8.69 -3.60
CA PHE A 98 -3.01 7.26 -3.83
C PHE A 98 -4.34 6.64 -3.39
N LEU A 99 -4.84 6.96 -2.20
CA LEU A 99 -6.10 6.40 -1.69
C LEU A 99 -7.32 6.87 -2.50
N LYS A 100 -7.29 8.05 -3.13
CA LYS A 100 -8.33 8.47 -4.09
C LYS A 100 -8.44 7.57 -5.32
N THR A 101 -7.35 6.90 -5.70
CA THR A 101 -7.36 5.99 -6.85
C THR A 101 -8.13 4.69 -6.57
N ALA A 102 -8.57 4.47 -5.33
CA ALA A 102 -9.41 3.34 -4.95
C ALA A 102 -10.73 3.37 -5.74
N LYS A 103 -11.04 2.25 -6.42
CA LYS A 103 -12.28 2.09 -7.18
C LYS A 103 -13.42 1.50 -6.35
N LYS A 104 -13.09 0.81 -5.26
CA LYS A 104 -14.06 0.13 -4.37
C LYS A 104 -13.76 0.49 -2.92
N ASN A 105 -14.77 0.44 -2.05
CA ASN A 105 -14.65 0.70 -0.60
C ASN A 105 -13.72 1.88 -0.27
N LYS A 106 -13.96 3.03 -0.93
CA LYS A 106 -13.09 4.20 -0.84
C LYS A 106 -12.94 4.60 0.63
N PRO A 107 -11.71 4.64 1.16
CA PRO A 107 -11.50 5.03 2.53
C PRO A 107 -11.67 6.54 2.67
N GLU A 108 -12.41 6.97 3.68
CA GLU A 108 -12.61 8.40 4.01
C GLU A 108 -11.42 8.98 4.78
N TYR A 109 -10.67 8.12 5.47
CA TYR A 109 -9.49 8.51 6.24
C TYR A 109 -8.47 7.38 6.31
N PHE A 110 -7.25 7.71 6.72
CA PHE A 110 -6.22 6.75 7.08
C PHE A 110 -5.49 7.20 8.34
N VAL A 111 -4.85 6.26 9.02
CA VAL A 111 -4.09 6.51 10.24
C VAL A 111 -2.62 6.27 9.98
N THR A 112 -1.78 7.25 10.31
CA THR A 112 -0.33 7.16 10.20
C THR A 112 0.28 6.42 11.40
N LEU A 113 1.59 6.13 11.33
CA LEU A 113 2.26 5.29 12.33
C LEU A 113 2.32 5.95 13.72
N ASP A 114 2.24 7.28 13.79
CA ASP A 114 2.10 8.11 14.98
C ASP A 114 0.68 8.13 15.57
N GLY A 115 -0.27 7.40 14.97
CA GLY A 115 -1.65 7.29 15.43
C GLY A 115 -2.56 8.45 15.00
N ARG A 116 -2.06 9.41 14.22
CA ARG A 116 -2.89 10.52 13.71
C ARG A 116 -3.75 10.07 12.53
N SER A 117 -5.01 10.50 12.54
CA SER A 117 -5.96 10.27 11.45
C SER A 117 -5.93 11.44 10.45
N TRP A 118 -5.89 11.12 9.16
CA TRP A 118 -5.88 12.06 8.06
C TRP A 118 -7.02 11.76 7.10
N PRO A 119 -7.78 12.76 6.64
CA PRO A 119 -8.87 12.55 5.69
C PRO A 119 -8.32 12.25 4.29
N VAL A 120 -9.11 11.55 3.48
CA VAL A 120 -8.87 11.31 2.05
C VAL A 120 -9.81 12.25 1.27
N ASN A 121 -9.49 13.55 1.27
CA ASN A 121 -10.19 14.59 0.50
C ASN A 121 -9.62 14.66 -0.90
#